data_AF-A0A657AWZ7-F1
#
_entry.id   AF-A0A657AWZ7-F1
#
_cell.length_a   1.000
_cell.length_b   1.000
_cell.length_c   1.000
_cell.angle_alpha   90.00
_cell.angle_beta   90.00
_cell.angle_gamma   90.00
#
_symmetry.space_group_name_H-M   'P 1'
#
loop_
_entity.id
_entity.type
_entity.pdbx_description
1 polymer ?
#
loop_
_entity_poly.entity_id
_entity_poly.type
_entity_poly.pdbx_seq_one_letter_code
_entity_poly.pdbx_strand_id
1 'polypeptide(L)' 'MPKMKAKSGATKRFKKTANGFKHKQSFTSHILTKKSPKRKRQLRGCKQVADS' A
#
# COMPACT_ATOMS: atom_id res chain seq x y z
N MET A 1 12.56 24.88 19.46
CA MET A 1 11.97 23.55 19.19
C MET A 1 12.14 23.20 17.72
N PRO A 2 12.76 22.07 17.37
CA PRO A 2 12.89 21.64 15.98
C PRO A 2 11.53 21.19 15.39
N LYS A 3 11.24 21.53 14.13
CA LYS A 3 10.04 21.07 13.42
C LYS A 3 10.09 19.56 13.19
N MET A 4 8.96 18.87 13.39
CA MET A 4 8.82 17.46 13.05
C MET A 4 9.07 17.25 11.55
N LYS A 5 9.97 16.30 11.21
CA LYS A 5 10.28 15.96 9.83
C LYS A 5 9.40 14.80 9.37
N ALA A 6 8.79 14.96 8.20
CA ALA A 6 8.03 13.89 7.57
C ALA A 6 8.95 12.72 7.22
N LYS A 7 8.48 11.49 7.48
CA LYS A 7 9.16 10.27 7.05
C LYS A 7 8.92 10.07 5.56
N SER A 8 9.89 10.49 4.75
CA SER A 8 9.81 10.45 3.28
C SER A 8 9.47 9.07 2.71
N GLY A 9 9.91 7.99 3.37
CA GLY A 9 9.56 6.62 3.01
C GLY A 9 8.08 6.27 3.16
N ALA A 10 7.41 6.82 4.17
CA ALA A 10 5.98 6.60 4.41
C ALA A 10 5.14 7.41 3.42
N THR A 11 5.51 8.67 3.16
CA THR A 11 4.84 9.55 2.21
C THR A 11 4.79 8.96 0.79
N LYS A 12 5.81 8.19 0.39
CA LYS A 12 5.84 7.51 -0.92
C LYS A 12 4.92 6.29 -1.01
N ARG A 13 4.53 5.69 0.12
CA ARG A 13 3.83 4.39 0.17
C ARG A 13 2.37 4.50 0.58
N PHE A 14 2.05 5.47 1.45
CA PHE A 14 0.72 5.64 2.04
C PHE A 14 0.11 6.96 1.59
N LYS A 15 -1.17 6.93 1.21
CA LYS A 15 -1.94 8.12 0.87
C LYS A 15 -3.04 8.33 1.91
N LYS A 16 -3.17 9.57 2.39
CA LYS A 16 -4.25 9.96 3.31
C LYS A 16 -5.60 9.90 2.58
N THR A 17 -6.61 9.39 3.27
CA THR A 17 -8.02 9.38 2.90
C THR A 17 -8.82 10.03 4.04
N ALA A 18 -10.13 10.27 3.85
CA ALA A 18 -10.96 10.89 4.89
C ALA A 18 -10.93 10.10 6.20
N ASN A 19 -10.92 8.77 6.12
CA ASN A 19 -11.10 7.87 7.27
C ASN A 19 -9.81 7.11 7.65
N GLY A 20 -8.64 7.47 7.10
CA GLY A 20 -7.40 6.75 7.36
C GLY A 20 -6.38 6.80 6.22
N PHE A 21 -5.59 5.75 6.05
CA PHE A 21 -4.54 5.67 5.03
C PHE A 21 -4.72 4.47 4.11
N LYS A 22 -4.54 4.67 2.80
CA LYS A 22 -4.55 3.61 1.81
C LYS A 22 -3.16 3.28 1.27
N HIS A 23 -2.95 2.03 0.87
CA HIS A 23 -1.71 1.54 0.27
C HIS A 23 -1.97 0.53 -0.86
N LYS A 24 -0.97 0.33 -1.72
CA LYS A 24 -0.96 -0.75 -2.72
C LYS A 24 -0.71 -2.10 -2.05
N GLN A 25 -1.35 -3.17 -2.53
CA GLN A 25 -1.09 -4.51 -2.02
C GLN A 25 0.29 -5.06 -2.46
N SER A 26 0.85 -5.91 -1.62
CA SER A 26 2.12 -6.61 -1.88
C SER A 26 1.95 -7.75 -2.90
N PHE A 27 3.07 -8.38 -3.29
CA PHE A 27 3.12 -9.53 -4.19
C PHE A 27 2.72 -9.27 -5.65
N THR A 28 2.79 -8.03 -6.13
CA THR A 28 2.51 -7.69 -7.54
C THR A 28 3.76 -7.43 -8.38
N SER A 29 4.97 -7.40 -7.79
CA SER A 29 6.18 -6.95 -8.49
C SER A 29 6.92 -8.07 -9.23
N HIS A 30 6.95 -9.29 -8.69
CA HIS A 30 7.71 -10.41 -9.26
C HIS A 30 7.02 -11.75 -8.98
N ILE A 31 7.48 -12.80 -9.68
CA ILE A 31 6.93 -14.16 -9.62
C ILE A 31 5.42 -14.14 -9.91
N LEU A 32 5.05 -13.58 -11.06
CA LEU A 32 3.65 -13.41 -11.48
C LEU A 32 3.14 -14.53 -12.38
N THR A 33 4.05 -15.28 -12.99
CA THR A 33 3.76 -16.39 -13.91
C THR A 33 3.02 -17.51 -13.17
N LYS A 34 3.53 -17.95 -12.01
CA LYS A 34 2.89 -19.00 -11.19
C LYS A 34 1.63 -18.57 -10.44
N LYS A 35 1.25 -17.28 -10.48
CA LYS A 35 0.07 -16.77 -9.79
C LYS A 35 -1.14 -16.86 -10.70
N SER A 36 -2.24 -17.43 -10.19
CA SER A 36 -3.50 -17.48 -10.93
C SER A 36 -3.97 -16.08 -11.35
N PRO A 37 -4.64 -15.93 -12.51
CA PRO A 37 -5.20 -14.64 -12.93
C PRO A 37 -6.14 -14.02 -11.89
N LYS A 38 -6.92 -14.86 -11.18
CA LYS A 38 -7.80 -14.43 -10.07
C LYS A 38 -7.02 -13.76 -8.94
N ARG A 39 -5.93 -14.37 -8.48
CA ARG A 39 -5.08 -13.79 -7.42
C ARG A 39 -4.47 -12.46 -7.86
N LYS A 40 -3.95 -12.39 -9.09
CA LYS A 40 -3.38 -11.14 -9.62
C LYS A 40 -4.43 -10.02 -9.68
N ARG A 41 -5.66 -10.33 -10.10
CA ARG A 41 -6.76 -9.36 -10.16
C ARG A 41 -7.14 -8.82 -8.78
N GLN A 42 -7.27 -9.69 -7.79
CA GLN A 42 -7.59 -9.28 -6.42
C GLN A 42 -6.52 -8.37 -5.81
N LEU A 43 -5.24 -8.55 -6.17
CA LEU A 43 -4.11 -7.75 -5.69
C LEU A 43 -3.94 -6.38 -6.39
N ARG A 44 -4.74 -6.04 -7.40
CA ARG A 44 -4.63 -4.75 -8.13
C ARG A 44 -5.16 -3.57 -7.32
N GLY A 45 -6.11 -3.81 -6.42
CA GLY A 45 -6.76 -2.76 -5.63
C GLY A 45 -5.85 -2.14 -4.58
N CYS A 46 -6.13 -0.90 -4.20
CA CYS A 46 -5.58 -0.33 -2.97
C CYS A 46 -6.43 -0.80 -1.78
N LYS A 47 -5.78 -1.09 -0.65
CA LYS A 47 -6.45 -1.42 0.61
C LYS A 47 -6.23 -0.31 1.64
N GLN A 48 -7.18 -0.20 2.57
CA GLN A 48 -6.97 0.58 3.80
C GLN A 48 -5.94 -0.15 4.68
N VAL A 49 -5.15 0.62 5.42
CA VAL A 49 -4.30 0.11 6.49
C VAL A 49 -5.20 -0.49 7.57
N ALA A 50 -4.86 -1.67 8.08
CA ALA A 50 -5.63 -2.34 9.12
C ALA A 50 -5.51 -1.58 10.46
N ASP A 51 -6.56 -1.69 11.27
CA ASP A 51 -6.51 -1.23 12.67
C ASP A 51 -5.54 -2.11 13.48
N SER A 52 -5.05 -1.57 14.59
CA SER A 52 -3.95 -2.16 15.38
C SER A 52 -4.42 -3.26 16.31
#